data_AF-A0A4Y6KRR4-F1
#
_entry.id   AF-A0A4Y6KRR4-F1
#
_cell.length_a   1.000
_cell.length_b   1.000
_cell.length_c   1.000
_cell.angle_alpha   90.00
_cell.angle_beta   90.00
_cell.angle_gamma   90.00
#
_symmetry.space_group_name_H-M   'P 1'
#
loop_
_entity.id
_entity.type
_entity.pdbx_description
1 polymer ?
#
loop_
_entity_poly.entity_id
_entity_poly.type
_entity_poly.pdbx_seq_one_letter_code
_entity_poly.pdbx_strand_id
1 'polypeptide(L)'
;MQATLALLATAAAESYVDPNTGETALVFVDALVYPICFNARHFIELFLKDSIRAVSALGTNATQVGVISTHDLTKLWADFAAAIARDSRLVELGMPLEDVFKDIAEVDNTGMTFRYSHDLDENVHLPNSEHISLGVLGNRLREMFKQAEEFSVCLTELQQEYAQGTFTGKLHRVNIEAIAKRLPPHERWAEDLKPVKKEICDQLGLSSNEFRIALMLIRDHREFSGLIGLELPLAEGLSTFSHASHAFMLAKLLTT
;
A
#
# COMPACT_ATOMS: atom_id res chain seq x y z
N MET A 1 -15.24 -1.53 3.60
CA MET A 1 -15.83 -0.57 2.65
C MET A 1 -17.27 -0.91 2.26
N GLN A 2 -17.53 -1.98 1.50
CA GLN A 2 -18.89 -2.26 0.95
C GLN A 2 -20.00 -2.32 2.01
N ALA A 3 -19.78 -3.02 3.13
CA ALA A 3 -20.78 -3.11 4.21
C ALA A 3 -21.15 -1.73 4.79
N THR A 4 -20.14 -0.89 5.11
CA THR A 4 -20.35 0.46 5.62
C THR A 4 -21.14 1.33 4.64
N LEU A 5 -20.79 1.28 3.34
CA LEU A 5 -21.48 2.06 2.31
C LEU A 5 -22.91 1.59 2.10
N ALA A 6 -23.17 0.28 2.13
CA ALA A 6 -24.51 -0.27 2.07
C ALA A 6 -25.38 0.20 3.25
N LEU A 7 -24.86 0.12 4.47
CA LEU A 7 -25.57 0.59 5.67
C LEU A 7 -25.82 2.10 5.64
N LEU A 8 -24.86 2.90 5.17
CA LEU A 8 -25.06 4.35 4.97
C LEU A 8 -26.15 4.65 3.92
N ALA A 9 -26.21 3.87 2.85
CA ALA A 9 -27.25 4.01 1.83
C ALA A 9 -28.63 3.63 2.38
N THR A 10 -28.72 2.54 3.15
CA THR A 10 -29.94 2.13 3.85
C THR A 10 -30.41 3.18 4.86
N ALA A 11 -29.48 3.76 5.63
CA ALA A 11 -29.81 4.84 6.56
C ALA A 11 -30.34 6.08 5.84
N ALA A 12 -29.73 6.46 4.71
CA ALA A 12 -30.16 7.61 3.91
C ALA A 12 -31.52 7.38 3.22
N ALA A 13 -31.84 6.15 2.86
CA ALA A 13 -33.12 5.77 2.26
C ALA A 13 -34.22 5.45 3.29
N GLU A 14 -33.86 5.39 4.58
CA GLU A 14 -34.70 4.92 5.69
C GLU A 14 -35.40 3.57 5.41
N SER A 15 -34.84 2.79 4.48
CA SER A 15 -35.45 1.57 3.94
C SER A 15 -34.42 0.67 3.25
N TYR A 16 -34.77 -0.61 3.12
CA TYR A 16 -34.01 -1.61 2.36
C TYR A 16 -34.94 -2.60 1.67
N VAL A 17 -34.43 -3.35 0.70
CA VAL A 17 -35.14 -4.47 0.07
C VAL A 17 -34.73 -5.76 0.76
N ASP A 18 -35.68 -6.47 1.36
CA ASP A 18 -35.43 -7.76 1.99
C ASP A 18 -35.02 -8.78 0.91
N PRO A 19 -33.83 -9.41 0.99
CA PRO A 19 -33.35 -10.31 -0.04
C PRO A 19 -34.17 -11.62 -0.14
N ASN A 20 -34.93 -11.98 0.89
CA ASN A 20 -35.73 -13.20 0.93
C ASN A 20 -37.14 -12.98 0.36
N THR A 21 -37.72 -11.79 0.57
CA THR A 21 -39.10 -11.50 0.15
C THR A 21 -39.18 -10.55 -1.05
N GLY A 22 -38.12 -9.77 -1.32
CA GLY A 22 -38.10 -8.72 -2.33
C GLY A 22 -38.91 -7.48 -1.95
N GLU A 23 -39.44 -7.42 -0.74
CA GLU A 23 -40.26 -6.32 -0.26
C GLU A 23 -39.41 -5.20 0.35
N THR A 24 -39.88 -3.96 0.22
CA THR A 24 -39.25 -2.81 0.88
C THR A 24 -39.67 -2.78 2.35
N ALA A 25 -38.69 -2.82 3.25
CA ALA A 25 -38.88 -2.68 4.69
C ALA A 25 -38.26 -1.36 5.18
N LEU A 26 -38.90 -0.75 6.20
CA LEU A 26 -38.41 0.46 6.85
C LEU A 26 -37.29 0.15 7.85
N VAL A 27 -36.40 1.12 8.06
CA VAL A 27 -35.27 0.96 8.98
C VAL A 27 -35.31 2.02 10.07
N PHE A 28 -35.05 1.57 11.30
CA PHE A 28 -34.77 2.46 12.40
C PHE A 28 -33.32 2.94 12.31
N VAL A 29 -33.11 4.18 11.88
CA VAL A 29 -31.79 4.75 11.56
C VAL A 29 -30.82 4.65 12.73
N ASP A 30 -31.29 4.90 13.96
CA ASP A 30 -30.45 4.84 15.16
C ASP A 30 -29.85 3.44 15.40
N ALA A 31 -30.58 2.38 15.02
CA ALA A 31 -30.07 1.02 15.11
C ALA A 31 -28.91 0.73 14.14
N LEU A 32 -28.71 1.56 13.11
CA LEU A 32 -27.62 1.41 12.15
C LEU A 32 -26.33 2.12 12.56
N VAL A 33 -26.38 3.07 13.50
CA VAL A 33 -25.23 3.90 13.88
C VAL A 33 -24.05 3.03 14.34
N TYR A 34 -24.28 2.13 15.30
CA TYR A 34 -23.26 1.23 15.84
C TYR A 34 -22.69 0.29 14.75
N PRO A 35 -23.53 -0.43 13.98
CA PRO A 35 -23.05 -1.24 12.85
C PRO A 35 -22.22 -0.46 11.81
N ILE A 36 -22.61 0.77 11.46
CA ILE A 36 -21.86 1.60 10.50
C ILE A 36 -20.46 1.89 11.05
N CYS A 37 -20.38 2.41 12.28
CA CYS A 37 -19.13 2.76 12.92
C CYS A 37 -18.24 1.53 13.14
N PHE A 38 -18.81 0.41 13.59
CA PHE A 38 -18.09 -0.85 13.75
C PHE A 38 -17.46 -1.33 12.44
N ASN A 39 -18.23 -1.35 11.34
CA ASN A 39 -17.72 -1.78 10.03
C ASN A 39 -16.65 -0.81 9.48
N ALA A 40 -16.83 0.50 9.69
CA ALA A 40 -15.84 1.50 9.27
C ALA A 40 -14.51 1.31 10.01
N ARG A 41 -14.57 1.17 11.34
CA ARG A 41 -13.43 0.90 12.21
C ARG A 41 -12.74 -0.41 11.83
N HIS A 42 -13.51 -1.47 11.56
CA HIS A 42 -12.94 -2.76 11.16
C HIS A 42 -12.25 -2.70 9.79
N PHE A 43 -12.81 -1.99 8.82
CA PHE A 43 -12.16 -1.75 7.54
C PHE A 43 -10.79 -1.09 7.72
N ILE A 44 -10.72 -0.04 8.55
CA ILE A 44 -9.49 0.68 8.89
C ILE A 44 -8.43 -0.26 9.46
N GLU A 45 -8.81 -1.11 10.43
CA GLU A 45 -7.89 -2.08 11.02
C GLU A 45 -7.31 -3.02 9.96
N LEU A 46 -8.17 -3.58 9.10
CA LEU A 46 -7.74 -4.50 8.06
C LEU A 46 -6.87 -3.81 7.01
N PHE A 47 -7.23 -2.60 6.59
CA PHE A 47 -6.45 -1.79 5.66
C PHE A 47 -5.03 -1.54 6.21
N LEU A 48 -4.89 -1.13 7.46
CA LEU A 48 -3.58 -0.91 8.09
C LEU A 48 -2.78 -2.21 8.15
N LYS A 49 -3.39 -3.31 8.62
CA LYS A 49 -2.72 -4.61 8.72
C LYS A 49 -2.25 -5.14 7.37
N ASP A 50 -3.09 -5.06 6.36
CA ASP A 50 -2.77 -5.53 5.01
C ASP A 50 -1.68 -4.67 4.38
N SER A 51 -1.80 -3.35 4.50
CA SER A 51 -0.79 -2.40 4.03
C SER A 51 0.57 -2.62 4.70
N ILE A 52 0.62 -2.79 6.03
CA ILE A 52 1.87 -3.09 6.75
C ILE A 52 2.54 -4.34 6.18
N ARG A 53 1.77 -5.42 5.97
CA ARG A 53 2.30 -6.67 5.42
C ARG A 53 2.79 -6.50 3.99
N ALA A 54 1.96 -5.91 3.14
CA ALA A 54 2.25 -5.72 1.72
C ALA A 54 3.45 -4.80 1.49
N VAL A 55 3.55 -3.70 2.24
CA VAL A 55 4.71 -2.79 2.18
C VAL A 55 5.96 -3.46 2.73
N SER A 56 5.83 -4.26 3.80
CA SER A 56 6.97 -5.00 4.38
C SER A 56 7.54 -6.07 3.45
N ALA A 57 6.73 -6.58 2.53
CA ALA A 57 7.12 -7.52 1.50
C ALA A 57 7.80 -6.87 0.28
N LEU A 58 7.90 -5.54 0.22
CA LEU A 58 8.56 -4.85 -0.89
C LEU A 58 10.09 -5.03 -0.85
N GLY A 59 10.66 -5.27 -2.02
CA GLY A 59 12.10 -5.23 -2.28
C GLY A 59 12.89 -6.45 -1.82
N THR A 60 14.22 -6.33 -1.84
CA THR A 60 15.14 -7.44 -1.60
C THR A 60 15.25 -7.83 -0.13
N ASN A 61 14.88 -6.92 0.78
CA ASN A 61 14.80 -7.16 2.23
C ASN A 61 13.37 -7.47 2.67
N ALA A 62 12.57 -8.10 1.80
CA ALA A 62 11.20 -8.49 2.09
C ALA A 62 11.13 -9.26 3.42
N THR A 63 10.45 -8.66 4.39
CA THR A 63 10.25 -9.27 5.70
C THR A 63 8.87 -9.89 5.73
N GLN A 64 8.81 -11.19 6.03
CA GLN A 64 7.54 -11.87 6.24
C GLN A 64 6.96 -11.37 7.57
N VAL A 65 5.99 -10.47 7.49
CA VAL A 65 5.22 -10.03 8.65
C VAL A 65 4.14 -11.07 8.92
N GLY A 66 4.23 -11.70 10.09
CA GLY A 66 3.23 -12.68 10.52
C GLY A 66 1.85 -12.06 10.80
N VAL A 67 1.02 -12.81 11.50
CA VAL A 67 -0.31 -12.33 11.90
C VAL A 67 -0.16 -11.20 12.93
N ILE A 68 -0.44 -9.97 12.51
CA ILE A 68 -0.60 -8.82 13.40
C ILE A 68 -1.84 -9.03 14.28
N SER A 69 -1.61 -9.42 15.54
CA SER A 69 -2.66 -9.78 16.51
C SER A 69 -3.27 -8.58 17.24
N THR A 70 -2.56 -7.44 17.29
CA THR A 70 -3.08 -6.23 17.94
C THR A 70 -4.30 -5.70 17.20
N HIS A 71 -5.27 -5.20 17.96
CA HIS A 71 -6.39 -4.42 17.43
C HIS A 71 -6.21 -2.92 17.68
N ASP A 72 -5.22 -2.52 18.49
CA ASP A 72 -4.95 -1.13 18.85
C ASP A 72 -4.62 -0.28 17.61
N LEU A 73 -5.52 0.62 17.23
CA LEU A 73 -5.37 1.47 16.04
C LEU A 73 -4.19 2.43 16.14
N THR A 74 -3.89 2.93 17.34
CA THR A 74 -2.75 3.83 17.55
C THR A 74 -1.44 3.11 17.27
N LYS A 75 -1.30 1.86 17.73
CA LYS A 75 -0.14 1.03 17.40
C LYS A 75 -0.08 0.67 15.92
N LEU A 76 -1.21 0.27 15.34
CA LEU A 76 -1.29 -0.05 13.92
C LEU A 76 -0.92 1.14 13.04
N TRP A 77 -1.34 2.35 13.41
CA TRP A 77 -0.95 3.57 12.71
C TRP A 77 0.56 3.81 12.78
N ALA A 78 1.17 3.69 13.97
CA ALA A 78 2.61 3.85 14.12
C ALA A 78 3.39 2.83 13.26
N ASP A 79 2.97 1.56 13.27
CA ASP A 79 3.57 0.51 12.44
C ASP A 79 3.39 0.78 10.94
N PHE A 80 2.21 1.26 10.53
CA PHE A 80 1.92 1.66 9.16
C PHE A 80 2.80 2.83 8.71
N ALA A 81 2.87 3.91 9.50
CA ALA A 81 3.69 5.08 9.21
C ALA A 81 5.17 4.71 9.07
N ALA A 82 5.67 3.86 9.98
CA ALA A 82 7.03 3.33 9.89
C ALA A 82 7.24 2.45 8.66
N ALA A 83 6.25 1.64 8.28
CA ALA A 83 6.33 0.79 7.10
C ALA A 83 6.43 1.61 5.81
N ILE A 84 5.56 2.60 5.63
CA ILE A 84 5.48 3.38 4.38
C ILE A 84 6.65 4.35 4.18
N ALA A 85 7.36 4.73 5.25
CA ALA A 85 8.49 5.67 5.21
C ALA A 85 9.64 5.27 4.26
N ARG A 86 9.64 4.03 3.76
CA ARG A 86 10.61 3.51 2.80
C ARG A 86 10.41 3.97 1.35
N ASP A 87 9.20 4.41 0.97
CA ASP A 87 8.91 4.93 -0.38
C ASP A 87 8.10 6.22 -0.27
N SER A 88 8.64 7.30 -0.83
CA SER A 88 8.01 8.64 -0.75
C SER A 88 6.60 8.70 -1.34
N ARG A 89 6.29 7.88 -2.35
CA ARG A 89 4.95 7.81 -2.97
C ARG A 89 3.91 7.22 -2.01
N LEU A 90 4.33 6.23 -1.23
CA LEU A 90 3.49 5.66 -0.18
C LEU A 90 3.26 6.66 0.96
N VAL A 91 4.28 7.44 1.32
CA VAL A 91 4.15 8.52 2.32
C VAL A 91 3.15 9.58 1.85
N GLU A 92 3.27 10.01 0.59
CA GLU A 92 2.40 11.02 -0.02
C GLU A 92 0.92 10.62 0.01
N LEU A 93 0.61 9.34 -0.26
CA LEU A 93 -0.76 8.83 -0.25
C LEU A 93 -1.22 8.37 1.15
N GLY A 94 -0.32 7.87 1.98
CA GLY A 94 -0.64 7.25 3.26
C GLY A 94 -0.78 8.22 4.42
N MET A 95 0.06 9.27 4.48
CA MET A 95 0.02 10.25 5.58
C MET A 95 -1.24 11.13 5.62
N PRO A 96 -1.86 11.52 4.49
CA PRO A 96 -3.13 12.26 4.52
C PRO A 96 -4.28 11.55 5.26
N LEU A 97 -4.20 10.24 5.42
CA LEU A 97 -5.21 9.47 6.15
C LEU A 97 -5.11 9.64 7.68
N GLU A 98 -4.03 10.23 8.20
CA GLU A 98 -3.70 10.26 9.64
C GLU A 98 -4.85 10.81 10.50
N ASP A 99 -5.43 11.95 10.10
CA ASP A 99 -6.46 12.63 10.87
C ASP A 99 -7.70 11.74 11.03
N VAL A 100 -8.11 11.06 9.97
CA VAL A 100 -9.27 10.15 10.02
C VAL A 100 -8.98 8.96 10.93
N PHE A 101 -7.75 8.44 10.92
CA PHE A 101 -7.37 7.34 11.82
C PHE A 101 -7.34 7.78 13.28
N LYS A 102 -6.79 8.96 13.58
CA LYS A 102 -6.75 9.52 14.93
C LYS A 102 -8.16 9.75 15.48
N ASP A 103 -9.04 10.35 14.68
CA ASP A 103 -10.43 10.59 15.07
C ASP A 103 -11.15 9.28 15.45
N ILE A 104 -10.91 8.21 14.69
CA ILE A 104 -11.54 6.91 14.96
C ILE A 104 -10.87 6.18 16.13
N ALA A 105 -9.56 6.31 16.30
CA ALA A 105 -8.83 5.75 17.42
C ALA A 105 -9.20 6.42 18.75
N GLU A 106 -9.49 7.72 18.75
CA GLU A 106 -9.98 8.45 19.93
C GLU A 106 -11.30 7.86 20.45
N VAL A 107 -12.16 7.41 19.54
CA VAL A 107 -13.48 6.87 19.87
C VAL A 107 -13.45 5.35 20.12
N ASP A 108 -12.71 4.59 19.32
CA ASP A 108 -12.67 3.12 19.40
C ASP A 108 -11.30 2.52 19.03
N ASN A 109 -10.29 2.82 19.84
CA ASN A 109 -8.93 2.30 19.65
C ASN A 109 -8.88 0.75 19.66
N THR A 110 -9.71 0.08 20.46
CA THR A 110 -9.62 -1.37 20.73
C THR A 110 -10.66 -2.22 19.98
N GLY A 111 -11.67 -1.60 19.37
CA GLY A 111 -12.73 -2.30 18.64
C GLY A 111 -13.88 -2.78 19.52
N MET A 112 -14.11 -2.11 20.65
CA MET A 112 -15.11 -2.47 21.66
C MET A 112 -16.26 -1.46 21.74
N THR A 113 -15.99 -0.17 21.53
CA THR A 113 -16.96 0.93 21.73
C THR A 113 -18.24 0.74 20.93
N PHE A 114 -18.15 0.31 19.67
CA PHE A 114 -19.33 0.16 18.80
C PHE A 114 -19.96 -1.24 18.82
N ARG A 115 -19.53 -2.12 19.73
CA ARG A 115 -20.12 -3.45 19.93
C ARG A 115 -21.07 -3.48 21.11
N TYR A 116 -20.76 -2.73 22.16
CA TYR A 116 -21.50 -2.73 23.42
C TYR A 116 -21.83 -1.30 23.82
N SER A 117 -22.92 -1.07 24.54
CA SER A 117 -23.25 0.26 25.07
C SER A 117 -22.42 0.60 26.31
N HIS A 118 -21.95 -0.42 27.04
CA HIS A 118 -21.14 -0.31 28.24
C HIS A 118 -19.88 -1.17 28.15
N ASP A 119 -18.85 -0.75 28.90
CA ASP A 119 -17.66 -1.57 29.15
C ASP A 119 -17.91 -2.63 30.25
N LEU A 120 -16.86 -3.38 30.60
CA LEU A 120 -16.93 -4.43 31.64
C LEU A 120 -17.16 -3.88 33.05
N ASP A 121 -16.92 -2.59 33.27
CA ASP A 121 -17.11 -1.88 34.53
C ASP A 121 -18.44 -1.08 34.53
N GLU A 122 -19.35 -1.38 33.57
CA GLU A 122 -20.66 -0.74 33.37
C GLU A 122 -20.61 0.75 32.97
N ASN A 123 -19.45 1.27 32.57
CA ASN A 123 -19.34 2.65 32.09
C ASN A 123 -19.86 2.75 30.65
N VAL A 124 -20.64 3.79 30.36
CA VAL A 124 -21.11 4.07 28.99
C VAL A 124 -19.93 4.43 28.10
N HIS A 125 -19.86 3.82 26.92
CA HIS A 125 -18.75 4.01 25.98
C HIS A 125 -18.67 5.41 25.34
N LEU A 126 -19.80 6.09 25.16
CA LEU A 126 -19.89 7.40 24.51
C LEU A 126 -20.60 8.43 25.41
N PRO A 127 -20.06 8.73 26.61
CA PRO A 127 -20.78 9.52 27.61
C PRO A 127 -20.96 10.99 27.21
N ASN A 128 -20.13 11.50 26.30
CA ASN A 128 -20.12 12.89 25.84
C ASN A 128 -20.62 13.05 24.39
N SER A 129 -21.16 12.00 23.77
CA SER A 129 -21.64 12.04 22.39
C SER A 129 -23.14 11.78 22.35
N GLU A 130 -23.92 12.86 22.35
CA GLU A 130 -25.39 12.78 22.30
C GLU A 130 -25.93 12.40 20.91
N HIS A 131 -25.17 12.69 19.85
CA HIS A 131 -25.60 12.42 18.47
C HIS A 131 -24.41 12.12 17.55
N ILE A 132 -24.63 11.28 16.55
CA ILE A 132 -23.68 11.02 15.46
C ILE A 132 -24.36 11.39 14.14
N SER A 133 -23.82 12.39 13.45
CA SER A 133 -24.32 12.79 12.12
C SER A 133 -23.85 11.81 11.06
N LEU A 134 -24.75 10.91 10.61
CA LEU A 134 -24.46 9.95 9.55
C LEU A 134 -24.11 10.62 8.21
N GLY A 135 -24.60 11.84 7.95
CA GLY A 135 -24.23 12.61 6.77
C GLY A 135 -22.76 13.05 6.79
N VAL A 136 -22.30 13.61 7.91
CA VAL A 136 -20.91 14.04 8.08
C VAL A 136 -19.97 12.84 8.13
N LEU A 137 -20.32 11.82 8.93
CA LEU A 137 -19.58 10.57 9.02
C LEU A 137 -19.46 9.90 7.65
N GLY A 138 -20.58 9.77 6.93
CA GLY A 138 -20.61 9.14 5.62
C GLY A 138 -19.77 9.88 4.57
N ASN A 139 -19.72 11.20 4.60
CA ASN A 139 -18.86 11.98 3.69
C ASN A 139 -17.38 11.77 4.01
N ARG A 140 -16.99 11.83 5.29
CA ARG A 140 -15.61 11.60 5.72
C ARG A 140 -15.13 10.18 5.40
N LEU A 141 -15.97 9.17 5.64
CA LEU A 141 -15.64 7.79 5.34
C LEU A 141 -15.47 7.54 3.83
N ARG A 142 -16.31 8.16 2.98
CA ARG A 142 -16.16 8.05 1.53
C ARG A 142 -14.83 8.63 1.04
N GLU A 143 -14.43 9.79 1.56
CA GLU A 143 -13.15 10.40 1.20
C GLU A 143 -11.98 9.50 1.65
N MET A 144 -12.03 8.99 2.88
CA MET A 144 -11.02 8.05 3.37
C MET A 144 -10.95 6.76 2.54
N PHE A 145 -12.10 6.19 2.16
CA PHE A 145 -12.12 4.99 1.32
C PHE A 145 -11.50 5.22 -0.06
N LYS A 146 -11.75 6.37 -0.67
CA LYS A 146 -11.13 6.75 -1.93
C LYS A 146 -9.60 6.85 -1.80
N GLN A 147 -9.11 7.53 -0.75
CA GLN A 147 -7.68 7.63 -0.49
C GLN A 147 -7.03 6.27 -0.20
N ALA A 148 -7.71 5.39 0.54
CA ALA A 148 -7.25 4.02 0.78
C ALA A 148 -7.19 3.18 -0.50
N GLU A 149 -8.11 3.39 -1.45
CA GLU A 149 -8.09 2.75 -2.76
C GLU A 149 -6.91 3.27 -3.61
N GLU A 150 -6.70 4.58 -3.68
CA GLU A 150 -5.56 5.19 -4.38
C GLU A 150 -4.22 4.68 -3.81
N PHE A 151 -4.10 4.58 -2.49
CA PHE A 151 -2.95 3.97 -1.82
C PHE A 151 -2.75 2.50 -2.23
N SER A 152 -3.83 1.71 -2.26
CA SER A 152 -3.77 0.28 -2.60
C SER A 152 -3.38 0.04 -4.06
N VAL A 153 -3.86 0.89 -4.97
CA VAL A 153 -3.46 0.87 -6.39
C VAL A 153 -1.97 1.17 -6.51
N CYS A 154 -1.49 2.26 -5.89
CA CYS A 154 -0.07 2.60 -5.89
C CYS A 154 0.78 1.46 -5.31
N LEU A 155 0.38 0.87 -4.17
CA LEU A 155 1.09 -0.25 -3.58
C LEU A 155 1.17 -1.46 -4.52
N THR A 156 0.12 -1.74 -5.28
CA THR A 156 0.12 -2.81 -6.29
C THR A 156 1.12 -2.53 -7.41
N GLU A 157 1.18 -1.29 -7.91
CA GLU A 157 2.17 -0.87 -8.90
C GLU A 157 3.59 -1.01 -8.36
N LEU A 158 3.81 -0.59 -7.11
CA LEU A 158 5.09 -0.74 -6.43
C LEU A 158 5.50 -2.20 -6.27
N GLN A 159 4.59 -3.10 -5.91
CA GLN A 159 4.90 -4.52 -5.84
C GLN A 159 5.45 -5.04 -7.18
N GLN A 160 4.87 -4.62 -8.31
CA GLN A 160 5.36 -4.97 -9.64
C GLN A 160 6.70 -4.32 -9.97
N GLU A 161 6.90 -3.05 -9.61
CA GLU A 161 8.18 -2.36 -9.80
C GLU A 161 9.31 -3.02 -9.01
N TYR A 162 9.09 -3.29 -7.72
CA TYR A 162 10.07 -3.88 -6.82
C TYR A 162 10.38 -5.34 -7.20
N ALA A 163 9.40 -6.09 -7.72
CA ALA A 163 9.62 -7.44 -8.24
C ALA A 163 10.60 -7.48 -9.43
N GLN A 164 10.75 -6.38 -10.16
CA GLN A 164 11.68 -6.27 -11.29
C GLN A 164 13.11 -5.88 -10.86
N GLY A 165 13.35 -5.61 -9.58
CA GLY A 165 14.68 -5.30 -9.05
C GLY A 165 15.27 -3.97 -9.54
N THR A 166 14.49 -3.14 -10.23
CA THR A 166 14.93 -1.86 -10.78
C THR A 166 14.72 -0.73 -9.79
N PHE A 167 15.41 -0.77 -8.66
CA PHE A 167 15.38 0.30 -7.66
C PHE A 167 16.69 0.36 -6.88
N THR A 168 16.94 1.48 -6.22
CA THR A 168 17.98 1.67 -5.22
C THR A 168 17.38 2.37 -4.01
N GLY A 169 18.16 2.59 -2.94
CA GLY A 169 17.68 3.36 -1.78
C GLY A 169 17.24 4.80 -2.09
N LYS A 170 17.65 5.39 -3.23
CA LYS A 170 17.26 6.77 -3.63
C LYS A 170 16.55 6.84 -4.98
N LEU A 171 16.58 5.78 -5.77
CA LEU A 171 16.09 5.80 -7.15
C LEU A 171 15.02 4.74 -7.31
N HIS A 172 13.80 5.19 -7.58
CA HIS A 172 12.70 4.35 -8.05
C HIS A 172 12.88 4.02 -9.53
N ARG A 173 12.10 3.07 -10.04
CA ARG A 173 12.17 2.63 -11.43
C ARG A 173 12.09 3.78 -12.43
N VAL A 174 11.16 4.72 -12.22
CA VAL A 174 10.99 5.90 -13.08
C VAL A 174 12.25 6.77 -13.17
N ASN A 175 12.99 6.90 -12.07
CA ASN A 175 14.24 7.65 -12.05
C ASN A 175 15.32 6.92 -12.84
N ILE A 176 15.39 5.59 -12.70
CA ILE A 176 16.34 4.75 -13.43
C ILE A 176 16.05 4.77 -14.93
N GLU A 177 14.78 4.72 -15.33
CA GLU A 177 14.36 4.86 -16.72
C GLU A 177 14.73 6.25 -17.27
N ALA A 178 14.47 7.31 -16.51
CA ALA A 178 14.84 8.67 -16.90
C ALA A 178 16.36 8.85 -17.04
N ILE A 179 17.15 8.21 -16.18
CA ILE A 179 18.61 8.12 -16.33
C ILE A 179 18.95 7.40 -17.62
N ALA A 180 18.40 6.20 -17.85
CA ALA A 180 18.68 5.38 -19.04
C ALA A 180 18.43 6.15 -20.35
N LYS A 181 17.31 6.89 -20.45
CA LYS A 181 16.95 7.71 -21.62
C LYS A 181 17.91 8.87 -21.89
N ARG A 182 18.67 9.32 -20.88
CA ARG A 182 19.63 10.44 -20.99
C ARG A 182 21.07 9.98 -21.22
N LEU A 183 21.37 8.71 -20.98
CA LEU A 183 22.71 8.19 -21.16
C LEU A 183 23.06 8.15 -22.67
N PRO A 184 24.32 8.44 -23.02
CA PRO A 184 24.79 8.15 -24.38
C PRO A 184 24.74 6.63 -24.63
N PRO A 185 24.73 6.19 -25.91
CA PRO A 185 24.90 4.79 -26.25
C PRO A 185 26.13 4.20 -25.56
N HIS A 186 26.05 2.95 -25.11
CA HIS A 186 27.08 2.28 -24.30
C HIS A 186 28.47 2.35 -24.92
N GLU A 187 28.56 2.24 -26.25
CA GLU A 187 29.80 2.33 -27.03
C GLU A 187 30.53 3.67 -26.88
N ARG A 188 29.79 4.76 -26.61
CA ARG A 188 30.32 6.13 -26.49
C ARG A 188 30.61 6.56 -25.06
N TRP A 189 30.48 5.65 -24.08
CA TRP A 189 30.64 6.02 -22.67
C TRP A 189 32.05 6.51 -22.32
N ALA A 190 33.08 6.06 -23.03
CA ALA A 190 34.46 6.51 -22.82
C ALA A 190 34.62 8.04 -23.08
N GLU A 191 33.82 8.58 -23.99
CA GLU A 191 33.92 9.96 -24.48
C GLU A 191 32.86 10.85 -23.82
N ASP A 192 31.61 10.40 -23.80
CA ASP A 192 30.45 11.27 -23.56
C ASP A 192 29.81 11.13 -22.17
N LEU A 193 30.16 10.09 -21.40
CA LEU A 193 29.47 9.81 -20.13
C LEU A 193 29.79 10.84 -19.03
N LYS A 194 31.00 11.40 -19.02
CA LYS A 194 31.48 12.28 -17.94
C LYS A 194 30.61 13.53 -17.75
N PRO A 195 30.27 14.33 -18.78
CA PRO A 195 29.38 15.49 -18.63
C PRO A 195 27.96 15.08 -18.23
N VAL A 196 27.40 14.03 -18.85
CA VAL A 196 26.04 13.53 -18.57
C VAL A 196 25.92 13.04 -17.13
N LYS A 197 26.91 12.28 -16.64
CA LYS A 197 26.99 11.84 -15.25
C LYS A 197 26.92 13.02 -14.29
N LYS A 198 27.71 14.07 -14.55
CA LYS A 198 27.74 15.26 -13.68
C LYS A 198 26.35 15.89 -13.60
N GLU A 199 25.72 16.12 -14.75
CA GLU A 199 24.39 16.71 -14.82
C GLU A 199 23.32 15.89 -14.07
N ILE A 200 23.30 14.57 -14.27
CA ILE A 200 22.37 13.66 -13.60
C ILE A 200 22.61 13.65 -12.08
N CYS A 201 23.87 13.55 -11.65
CA CYS A 201 24.23 13.56 -10.23
C CYS A 201 23.80 14.86 -9.55
N ASP A 202 24.02 16.00 -10.20
CA ASP A 202 23.67 17.31 -9.66
C ASP A 202 22.14 17.47 -9.55
N GLN A 203 21.38 17.06 -10.58
CA GLN A 203 19.91 17.18 -10.58
C GLN A 203 19.22 16.25 -9.58
N LEU A 204 19.73 15.03 -9.39
CA LEU A 204 19.10 14.01 -8.54
C LEU A 204 19.76 13.89 -7.16
N GLY A 205 20.76 14.72 -6.83
CA GLY A 205 21.47 14.66 -5.56
C GLY A 205 22.20 13.33 -5.33
N LEU A 206 22.77 12.74 -6.39
CA LEU A 206 23.42 11.43 -6.35
C LEU A 206 24.93 11.53 -6.18
N SER A 207 25.47 10.69 -5.31
CA SER A 207 26.90 10.41 -5.26
C SER A 207 27.36 9.62 -6.49
N SER A 208 28.67 9.63 -6.73
CA SER A 208 29.27 8.83 -7.81
C SER A 208 29.03 7.32 -7.66
N ASN A 209 28.91 6.80 -6.43
CA ASN A 209 28.64 5.39 -6.20
C ASN A 209 27.17 5.05 -6.49
N GLU A 210 26.23 5.90 -6.08
CA GLU A 210 24.80 5.71 -6.37
C GLU A 210 24.53 5.73 -7.88
N PHE A 211 25.15 6.65 -8.61
CA PHE A 211 25.09 6.66 -10.07
C PHE A 211 25.66 5.37 -10.70
N ARG A 212 26.79 4.87 -10.17
CA ARG A 212 27.38 3.60 -10.65
C ARG A 212 26.43 2.43 -10.44
N ILE A 213 25.74 2.36 -9.30
CA ILE A 213 24.74 1.32 -9.03
C ILE A 213 23.58 1.43 -10.04
N ALA A 214 23.10 2.64 -10.32
CA ALA A 214 22.07 2.87 -11.34
C ALA A 214 22.52 2.38 -12.72
N LEU A 215 23.77 2.65 -13.12
CA LEU A 215 24.32 2.14 -14.39
C LEU A 215 24.35 0.61 -14.45
N MET A 216 24.70 -0.06 -13.35
CA MET A 216 24.69 -1.53 -13.30
C MET A 216 23.26 -2.05 -13.53
N LEU A 217 22.28 -1.50 -12.81
CA LEU A 217 20.87 -1.87 -12.99
C LEU A 217 20.39 -1.64 -14.43
N ILE A 218 20.77 -0.53 -15.06
CA ILE A 218 20.39 -0.22 -16.45
C ILE A 218 21.00 -1.25 -17.42
N ARG A 219 22.28 -1.59 -17.25
CA ARG A 219 22.97 -2.55 -18.12
C ARG A 219 22.43 -3.96 -18.00
N ASP A 220 22.04 -4.36 -16.78
CA ASP A 220 21.61 -5.73 -16.50
C ASP A 220 20.10 -5.92 -16.71
N HIS A 221 19.33 -4.83 -16.83
CA HIS A 221 17.89 -4.88 -17.05
C HIS A 221 17.55 -4.87 -18.55
N ARG A 222 16.72 -5.82 -18.97
CA ARG A 222 16.38 -6.05 -20.39
C ARG A 222 15.74 -4.86 -21.10
N GLU A 223 14.86 -4.13 -20.43
CA GLU A 223 14.22 -2.95 -21.03
C GLU A 223 15.18 -1.77 -21.12
N PHE A 224 16.01 -1.56 -20.09
CA PHE A 224 16.82 -0.34 -19.97
C PHE A 224 18.16 -0.45 -20.69
N SER A 225 18.70 -1.66 -20.82
CA SER A 225 19.87 -1.94 -21.65
C SER A 225 19.62 -1.55 -23.11
N GLY A 226 18.42 -1.83 -23.63
CA GLY A 226 18.02 -1.40 -24.98
C GLY A 226 18.05 0.12 -25.17
N LEU A 227 17.72 0.90 -24.13
CA LEU A 227 17.75 2.37 -24.19
C LEU A 227 19.17 2.93 -24.35
N ILE A 228 20.19 2.18 -23.91
CA ILE A 228 21.60 2.55 -24.08
C ILE A 228 22.26 1.82 -25.26
N GLY A 229 21.48 1.18 -26.13
CA GLY A 229 21.97 0.45 -27.29
C GLY A 229 22.71 -0.86 -26.94
N LEU A 230 22.40 -1.45 -25.77
CA LEU A 230 22.95 -2.75 -25.36
C LEU A 230 21.85 -3.81 -25.46
N GLU A 231 22.06 -4.83 -26.28
CA GLU A 231 21.15 -5.97 -26.39
C GLU A 231 21.60 -7.10 -25.47
N LEU A 232 20.73 -7.50 -24.54
CA LEU A 232 20.97 -8.67 -23.71
C LEU A 232 20.54 -9.94 -24.45
N PRO A 233 21.35 -11.01 -24.42
CA PRO A 233 20.99 -12.27 -25.04
C PRO A 233 19.72 -12.83 -24.37
N LEU A 234 18.86 -13.47 -25.18
CA LEU A 234 17.78 -14.26 -24.64
C LEU A 234 18.39 -15.39 -23.81
N ALA A 235 17.92 -15.57 -22.57
CA ALA A 235 18.33 -16.73 -21.79
C ALA A 235 18.05 -18.01 -22.60
N GLU A 236 19.09 -18.81 -22.83
CA GLU A 236 18.98 -20.10 -23.50
C GLU A 236 18.05 -21.00 -22.66
N GLY A 237 16.81 -21.17 -23.12
CA GLY A 237 15.77 -21.86 -22.35
C GLY A 237 14.34 -21.66 -22.84
N LEU A 238 14.08 -20.68 -23.72
CA LEU A 238 12.78 -20.55 -24.39
C LEU A 238 12.61 -21.47 -25.61
N SER A 239 13.65 -22.22 -26.00
CA SER A 239 13.60 -23.29 -26.99
C SER A 239 13.67 -24.67 -26.32
N THR A 240 12.62 -25.02 -25.58
CA THR A 240 11.98 -26.35 -25.51
C THR A 240 11.02 -26.34 -24.32
N PHE A 241 9.72 -26.40 -24.60
CA PHE A 241 8.76 -26.92 -23.63
C PHE A 241 9.07 -28.40 -23.41
N SER A 242 10.00 -28.70 -22.51
CA SER A 242 10.17 -30.03 -21.94
C SER A 242 9.69 -29.97 -20.49
N HIS A 243 8.76 -30.87 -20.17
CA HIS A 243 8.20 -31.02 -18.83
C HIS A 243 9.32 -31.35 -17.83
N ALA A 244 9.75 -30.38 -17.04
CA ALA A 244 10.25 -30.51 -15.66
C ALA A 244 11.19 -29.33 -15.34
N SER A 245 10.78 -28.45 -14.42
CA SER A 245 11.60 -28.01 -13.28
C SER A 245 10.90 -26.91 -12.48
N HIS A 246 9.91 -27.32 -11.71
CA HIS A 246 9.53 -26.62 -10.48
C HIS A 246 10.44 -27.15 -9.36
N ALA A 247 11.74 -26.84 -9.41
CA ALA A 247 12.70 -27.41 -8.44
C ALA A 247 14.01 -26.61 -8.24
N PHE A 248 14.05 -25.29 -8.48
CA PHE A 248 15.30 -24.52 -8.30
C PHE A 248 15.22 -23.35 -7.31
N MET A 249 14.29 -23.35 -6.36
CA MET A 249 14.35 -22.37 -5.28
C MET A 249 13.89 -22.90 -3.91
N LEU A 250 14.26 -24.14 -3.55
CA LEU A 250 14.08 -24.66 -2.18
C LEU A 250 15.22 -25.55 -1.65
N ALA A 251 16.30 -25.77 -2.39
CA ALA A 251 17.38 -26.71 -2.00
C ALA A 251 18.68 -26.04 -1.51
N LYS A 252 18.59 -24.99 -0.69
CA LYS A 252 19.76 -24.42 0.01
C LYS A 252 19.58 -24.16 1.51
N LEU A 253 18.53 -24.72 2.13
CA LEU A 253 18.25 -24.59 3.56
C LEU A 253 18.46 -25.86 4.40
N LEU A 254 19.07 -26.91 3.83
CA LEU A 254 19.48 -28.10 4.59
C LEU A 254 20.86 -28.56 4.14
N THR A 255 21.91 -27.88 4.65
CA THR A 255 23.22 -28.43 5.02
C THR A 255 24.17 -27.28 5.39
N THR A 256 24.13 -26.87 6.66
CA THR A 256 25.27 -26.68 7.58
C THR A 256 24.71 -26.35 8.95
#